data_AF-X1D1F5-F1
#
_entry.id   AF-X1D1F5-F1
#
_cell.length_a   1.000
_cell.length_b   1.000
_cell.length_c   1.000
_cell.angle_alpha   90.00
_cell.angle_beta   90.00
_cell.angle_gamma   90.00
#
_symmetry.space_group_name_H-M   'P 1'
#
loop_
_entity.id
_entity.type
_entity.pdbx_description
1 polymer ?
#
loop_
_entity_poly.entity_id
_entity_poly.type
_entity_poly.pdbx_seq_one_letter_code
_entity_poly.pdbx_strand_id
1 'polypeptide(L)' 'MAKAGARVSVKLRSTESSHFYSTEKNKRNTTSRIELKKYDPVLRKHVLYKEEK' A
#
# COMPACT_ATOMS: atom_id res chain seq x y z
N MET A 1 -23.09 10.73 -15.18
CA MET A 1 -22.68 10.62 -13.77
C MET A 1 -21.47 9.70 -13.67
N ALA A 2 -20.29 10.23 -13.34
CA ALA A 2 -19.11 9.40 -13.11
C ALA A 2 -19.35 8.54 -11.86
N LYS A 3 -19.49 7.22 -12.05
CA LYS A 3 -19.62 6.25 -10.95
C LYS A 3 -18.49 6.51 -9.96
N ALA A 4 -18.83 6.79 -8.70
CA ALA A 4 -17.87 6.94 -7.61
C ALA A 4 -16.84 5.82 -7.71
N GLY A 5 -15.59 6.23 -7.96
CA GLY A 5 -14.55 5.34 -8.45
C GLY A 5 -14.30 4.20 -7.49
N ALA A 6 -14.11 2.99 -8.02
CA ALA A 6 -13.80 1.80 -7.23
C ALA A 6 -12.39 1.84 -6.56
N ARG A 7 -11.71 3.00 -6.60
CA ARG A 7 -10.38 3.22 -6.04
C ARG A 7 -10.51 3.71 -4.60
N VAL A 8 -9.75 3.10 -3.71
CA VAL A 8 -9.70 3.45 -2.29
C VAL A 8 -8.27 3.64 -1.87
N SER A 9 -8.03 4.72 -1.15
CA SER A 9 -6.74 5.04 -0.55
C SER A 9 -6.42 4.02 0.54
N VAL A 10 -5.24 3.42 0.44
CA VAL A 10 -4.69 2.45 1.38
C VAL A 10 -3.28 2.87 1.77
N LYS A 11 -2.91 2.58 3.01
CA LYS A 11 -1.55 2.82 3.49
C LYS A 11 -0.79 1.51 3.43
N LEU A 12 0.44 1.56 2.95
CA LEU A 12 1.37 0.45 2.94
C LEU A 12 2.44 0.77 3.98
N ARG A 13 2.49 0.01 5.08
CA ARG A 13 3.49 0.18 6.14
C ARG A 13 4.64 -0.81 5.95
N SER A 14 5.87 -0.35 6.16
CA SER A 14 7.06 -1.20 6.18
C SER A 14 6.98 -2.21 7.32
N THR A 15 7.41 -3.45 7.09
CA THR A 15 7.48 -4.45 8.19
C THR A 15 8.62 -4.18 9.16
N GLU A 16 9.63 -3.42 8.75
CA GLU A 16 10.87 -3.25 9.50
C GLU A 16 11.10 -1.81 9.97
N SER A 17 10.30 -0.85 9.50
CA SER A 17 10.41 0.56 9.89
C SER A 17 9.05 1.25 10.06
N SER A 18 9.08 2.49 10.56
CA SER A 18 7.90 3.35 10.67
C SER A 18 7.51 4.03 9.34
N HIS A 19 8.22 3.75 8.24
CA HIS A 19 7.90 4.33 6.94
C HIS A 19 6.60 3.76 6.36
N PHE A 20 5.81 4.63 5.73
CA PHE A 20 4.60 4.22 5.02
C PHE A 20 4.45 4.94 3.68
N TYR A 21 3.85 4.24 2.73
CA TYR A 21 3.41 4.82 1.46
C TYR A 21 1.89 4.94 1.46
N SER A 22 1.39 6.05 0.90
CA SER A 22 -0.02 6.19 0.57
C SER A 22 -0.21 5.81 -0.90
N THR A 23 -1.09 4.85 -1.16
CA THR A 23 -1.40 4.37 -2.51
C THR A 23 -2.89 4.18 -2.68
N GLU A 24 -3.39 4.16 -3.90
CA GLU A 24 -4.79 3.84 -4.19
C GLU A 24 -4.88 2.43 -4.73
N LYS A 25 -5.78 1.61 -4.18
CA LYS A 25 -6.10 0.30 -4.73
C LYS A 25 -7.52 0.25 -5.26
N ASN A 26 -7.74 -0.50 -6.32
CA ASN A 26 -9.08 -0.74 -6.83
C ASN A 26 -9.72 -1.90 -6.06
N LYS A 27 -10.72 -1.61 -5.21
CA LYS A 27 -11.42 -2.61 -4.40
C LYS A 27 -12.10 -3.71 -5.23
N ARG A 28 -12.39 -3.47 -6.52
CA ARG A 28 -13.02 -4.46 -7.40
C ARG A 28 -12.04 -5.46 -8.00
N ASN A 29 -10.80 -5.03 -8.27
CA ASN A 29 -9.79 -5.88 -8.89
C ASN A 29 -8.87 -6.52 -7.84
N THR A 30 -8.62 -5.81 -6.74
CA THR A 30 -7.70 -6.24 -5.69
C THR A 30 -8.41 -6.25 -4.34
N THR A 31 -9.15 -7.34 -4.09
CA THR A 31 -9.90 -7.54 -2.84
C THR A 31 -8.99 -7.93 -1.68
N SER A 32 -7.90 -8.65 -1.97
CA SER A 32 -6.94 -9.14 -0.98
C SER A 32 -6.06 -8.03 -0.39
N ARG A 33 -5.41 -8.32 0.74
CA ARG A 33 -4.37 -7.46 1.32
C ARG A 33 -3.18 -7.39 0.36
N ILE A 34 -2.69 -6.18 0.13
CA ILE A 34 -1.52 -5.96 -0.74
C ILE A 34 -0.24 -6.12 0.08
N GLU A 35 0.67 -6.96 -0.43
CA GLU A 35 2.04 -7.08 0.06
C GLU A 35 2.99 -6.78 -1.10
N LEU A 36 3.80 -5.72 -0.97
CA LEU A 36 4.70 -5.26 -2.04
C LEU A 36 6.09 -5.05 -1.49
N LYS A 37 7.12 -5.47 -2.23
CA LYS A 37 8.50 -5.07 -1.93
C LYS A 37 8.71 -3.65 -2.42
N LYS A 38 9.00 -2.73 -1.49
CA LYS A 38 9.34 -1.34 -1.80
C LYS A 38 10.61 -0.93 -1.05
N TYR A 39 11.26 0.09 -1.58
CA TYR A 39 12.42 0.69 -0.93
C TYR A 39 11.99 1.36 0.37
N ASP A 40 12.77 1.13 1.43
CA ASP A 40 12.64 1.84 2.69
C ASP A 40 13.78 2.85 2.83
N PRO A 41 13.49 4.17 2.89
CA PRO A 41 14.53 5.18 3.01
C PRO A 41 15.24 5.17 4.36
N VAL A 42 14.64 4.60 5.41
CA VAL A 42 15.22 4.53 6.75
C VAL A 42 16.27 3.42 6.81
N LEU A 43 15.94 2.24 6.28
CA LEU A 43 16.83 1.08 6.27
C LEU A 43 17.71 0.99 5.01
N ARG A 44 17.44 1.84 4.02
CA ARG A 44 18.12 1.92 2.73
C ARG A 44 18.12 0.61 1.93
N LYS A 45 17.10 -0.23 2.11
CA LYS A 45 16.95 -1.52 1.43
C LYS A 45 15.50 -1.74 1.01
N HIS A 46 15.28 -2.68 0.10
CA HIS A 46 13.93 -3.11 -0.27
C HIS A 46 13.41 -4.09 0.77
N VAL A 47 12.30 -3.74 1.40
CA VAL A 47 11.63 -4.55 2.41
C VAL A 47 10.18 -4.80 2.00
N LEU A 48 9.54 -5.75 2.68
CA LEU A 48 8.13 -6.01 2.47
C LEU A 48 7.30 -4.88 3.09
N TYR A 49 6.36 -4.36 2.33
CA TYR A 49 5.34 -3.44 2.81
C TYR A 49 4.00 -4.16 2.81
N LYS A 50 3.26 -4.00 3.91
CA LYS A 50 1.95 -4.61 4.10
C LYS A 50 0.89 -3.53 4.16
N GLU A 51 -0.28 -3.84 3.61
CA GLU A 51 -1.43 -2.96 3.71
C GLU A 51 -1.89 -2.81 5.17
N GLU A 52 -1.89 -1.57 5.62
CA GLU A 52 -2.45 -1.13 6.90
C GLU A 52 -3.73 -0.34 6.61
N LYS A 53 -4.78 -0.66 7.37
CA LYS A 53 -6.13 -0.17 7.14
C LYS A 53 -6.32 1.25 7.64
#